data_AF-A0A0Q4N5B3-F1
#
_entry.id   AF-A0A0Q4N5B3-F1
#
_cell.length_a   1.000
_cell.length_b   1.000
_cell.length_c   1.000
_cell.angle_alpha   90.00
_cell.angle_beta   90.00
_cell.angle_gamma   90.00
#
_symmetry.space_group_name_H-M   'P 1'
#
loop_
_entity.id
_entity.type
_entity.pdbx_description
1 polymer ?
#
loop_
_entity_poly.entity_id
_entity_poly.type
_entity_poly.pdbx_seq_one_letter_code
_entity_poly.pdbx_strand_id
1 'polypeptide(L)'
;MTLPGDRITHTLLCAGALFIWYAISVLVGALPNFTYLQSSGLLMPLLCALEFAALVPVYRWYVRSYDTPIPSGRLTLRQALLFSAMLIALIAAQSLYLQREGWTGAQQTGSLYTVVLFSLAVVFLAPVYEEILFRGFVLQGLLLWAPRQRLACSLLSSLIFAAVHTQYVHLQTLIALVLLSLLLCAARFVSNGLRLPIFLHMLNNFLGVAPGLWLAFSH
;
A
#
# COMPACT_ATOMS: atom_id res chain seq x y z
N MET A 1 10.94 -27.94 -6.62
CA MET A 1 9.58 -27.97 -6.03
C MET A 1 9.74 -27.80 -4.54
N THR A 2 9.10 -26.81 -3.91
CA THR A 2 9.12 -26.64 -2.45
C THR A 2 8.33 -27.78 -1.80
N LEU A 3 8.88 -28.35 -0.72
CA LEU A 3 8.23 -29.43 0.03
C LEU A 3 6.90 -28.91 0.63
N PRO A 4 5.88 -29.77 0.82
CA PRO A 4 4.59 -29.34 1.38
C PRO A 4 4.71 -28.64 2.75
N GLY A 5 5.65 -29.07 3.60
CA GLY A 5 5.94 -28.43 4.89
C GLY A 5 6.43 -26.99 4.76
N ASP A 6 7.26 -26.68 3.75
CA ASP A 6 7.76 -25.33 3.51
C ASP A 6 6.65 -24.36 3.09
N ARG A 7 5.64 -24.85 2.34
CA ARG A 7 4.51 -24.01 1.91
C ARG A 7 3.63 -23.59 3.07
N ILE A 8 3.40 -24.48 4.03
CA ILE A 8 2.61 -24.17 5.23
C ILE A 8 3.33 -23.12 6.06
N THR A 9 4.61 -23.33 6.38
CA THR A 9 5.42 -22.38 7.17
C THR A 9 5.47 -21.00 6.51
N HIS A 10 5.67 -20.94 5.19
CA HIS A 10 5.68 -19.68 4.46
C HIS A 10 4.29 -19.01 4.43
N THR A 11 3.21 -19.78 4.30
CA THR A 11 1.84 -19.24 4.38
C THR A 11 1.54 -18.68 5.77
N LEU A 12 1.94 -19.38 6.83
CA LEU A 12 1.78 -18.93 8.21
C LEU A 12 2.54 -17.62 8.46
N LEU A 13 3.75 -17.49 7.91
CA LEU A 13 4.50 -16.24 7.95
C LEU A 13 3.75 -15.09 7.23
N CYS A 14 3.24 -15.34 6.03
CA CYS A 14 2.46 -14.33 5.30
C CYS A 14 1.21 -13.89 6.08
N ALA A 15 0.50 -14.84 6.68
CA ALA A 15 -0.64 -14.56 7.54
C ALA A 15 -0.23 -13.82 8.82
N GLY A 16 0.92 -14.16 9.41
CA GLY A 16 1.49 -13.49 10.57
C GLY A 16 1.81 -12.02 10.31
N ALA A 17 2.34 -11.67 9.13
CA ALA A 17 2.57 -10.28 8.75
C ALA A 17 1.26 -9.48 8.66
N LEU A 18 0.19 -10.08 8.12
CA LEU A 18 -1.15 -9.48 8.09
C LEU A 18 -1.72 -9.31 9.49
N PHE A 19 -1.52 -10.29 10.38
CA PHE A 19 -1.93 -10.20 11.77
C PHE A 19 -1.20 -9.08 12.51
N ILE A 20 0.13 -8.96 12.34
CA ILE A 20 0.92 -7.87 12.94
C ILE A 20 0.38 -6.51 12.51
N TRP A 21 0.17 -6.32 11.20
CA TRP A 21 -0.40 -5.09 10.66
C TRP A 21 -1.78 -4.77 11.26
N TYR A 22 -2.70 -5.75 11.26
CA TYR A 22 -4.03 -5.57 11.82
C TYR A 22 -4.01 -5.29 13.33
N ALA A 23 -3.14 -5.98 14.07
CA ALA A 23 -2.97 -5.78 15.52
C ALA A 23 -2.49 -4.36 15.84
N ILE A 24 -1.56 -3.80 15.05
CA ILE A 24 -1.13 -2.40 15.21
C ILE A 24 -2.32 -1.45 15.05
N SER A 25 -3.10 -1.62 13.98
CA SER A 25 -4.31 -0.82 13.73
C SER A 25 -5.32 -0.90 14.88
N VAL A 26 -5.59 -2.10 15.43
CA VAL A 26 -6.48 -2.30 16.58
C VAL A 26 -5.92 -1.67 17.85
N LEU A 27 -4.63 -1.85 18.14
CA LEU A 27 -3.99 -1.31 19.34
C LEU A 27 -3.98 0.22 19.33
N VAL A 28 -3.70 0.83 18.18
CA VAL A 28 -3.77 2.30 18.03
C VAL A 28 -5.22 2.78 18.17
N GLY A 29 -6.18 2.05 17.62
CA GLY A 29 -7.62 2.31 17.80
C GLY A 29 -8.10 2.25 19.25
N ALA A 30 -7.41 1.47 20.10
CA ALA A 30 -7.74 1.32 21.52
C ALA A 30 -7.02 2.34 22.44
N LEU A 31 -6.21 3.24 21.89
CA LEU A 31 -5.48 4.22 22.71
C LEU A 31 -6.45 5.24 23.36
N PRO A 32 -6.23 5.63 24.63
CA PRO A 32 -7.07 6.63 25.30
C PRO A 32 -7.11 7.99 24.60
N ASN A 33 -6.05 8.33 23.86
CA ASN A 33 -5.91 9.57 23.10
C ASN A 33 -6.28 9.44 21.60
N PHE A 34 -6.95 8.35 21.19
CA PHE A 34 -7.32 8.12 19.79
C PHE A 34 -8.05 9.32 19.17
N THR A 35 -9.10 9.83 19.83
CA THR A 35 -9.88 10.98 19.33
C THR A 35 -9.04 12.23 19.14
N TYR A 36 -8.07 12.46 20.03
CA TYR A 36 -7.13 13.58 19.92
C TYR A 36 -6.16 13.40 18.74
N LEU A 37 -5.62 12.19 18.56
CA LEU A 37 -4.76 11.88 17.40
C LEU A 37 -5.51 12.04 16.08
N GLN A 38 -6.77 11.63 16.04
CA GLN A 38 -7.63 11.76 14.87
C GLN A 38 -7.94 13.22 14.55
N SER A 39 -8.36 14.01 15.54
CA SER A 39 -8.72 15.42 15.34
C SER A 39 -7.52 16.33 15.08
N SER A 40 -6.33 15.95 15.56
CA SER A 40 -5.06 16.66 15.29
C SER A 40 -4.42 16.31 13.94
N GLY A 41 -4.96 15.34 13.19
CA GLY A 41 -4.38 14.87 11.92
C GLY A 41 -3.09 14.05 12.09
N LEU A 42 -2.73 13.66 13.32
CA LEU A 42 -1.51 12.90 13.62
C LEU A 42 -1.72 11.38 13.59
N LEU A 43 -2.97 10.92 13.57
CA LEU A 43 -3.30 9.49 13.58
C LEU A 43 -2.68 8.74 12.39
N MET A 44 -2.87 9.23 11.17
CA MET A 44 -2.36 8.53 9.98
C MET A 44 -0.82 8.53 9.91
N PRO A 45 -0.11 9.66 10.16
CA PRO A 45 1.35 9.63 10.31
C PRO A 45 1.86 8.61 11.32
N LEU A 46 1.22 8.52 12.50
CA LEU A 46 1.58 7.57 13.54
C LEU A 46 1.37 6.11 13.08
N LEU A 47 0.21 5.81 12.51
CA LEU A 47 -0.10 4.47 11.99
C LEU A 47 0.92 4.05 10.94
N CYS A 48 1.16 4.89 9.94
CA CYS A 48 2.12 4.58 8.89
C CYS A 48 3.54 4.36 9.43
N ALA A 49 3.95 5.14 10.43
CA ALA A 49 5.27 4.98 11.07
C ALA A 49 5.39 3.65 11.83
N LEU A 50 4.37 3.26 12.60
CA LEU A 50 4.36 2.01 13.35
C LEU A 50 4.32 0.79 12.43
N GLU A 51 3.46 0.81 11.40
CA GLU A 51 3.33 -0.27 10.43
C GLU A 51 4.61 -0.42 9.59
N PHE A 52 5.22 0.69 9.18
CA PHE A 52 6.53 0.68 8.54
C PHE A 52 7.62 0.10 9.45
N ALA A 53 7.69 0.56 10.70
CA ALA A 53 8.69 0.12 11.67
C ALA A 53 8.54 -1.37 12.03
N ALA A 54 7.34 -1.93 11.94
CA ALA A 54 7.09 -3.34 12.19
C ALA A 54 7.34 -4.22 10.94
N LEU A 55 6.76 -3.86 9.79
CA LEU A 55 6.76 -4.72 8.61
C LEU A 55 8.09 -4.72 7.85
N VAL A 56 8.82 -3.60 7.82
CA VAL A 56 10.11 -3.54 7.11
C VAL A 56 11.15 -4.48 7.73
N PRO A 57 11.35 -4.53 9.07
CA PRO A 57 12.22 -5.52 9.68
C PRO A 57 11.77 -6.97 9.44
N VAL A 58 10.46 -7.26 9.53
CA VAL A 58 9.92 -8.60 9.24
C VAL A 58 10.26 -9.03 7.82
N TYR A 59 10.07 -8.13 6.83
CA TYR A 59 10.44 -8.40 5.45
C TYR A 59 11.96 -8.60 5.28
N ARG A 60 12.80 -7.78 5.91
CA ARG A 60 14.26 -7.92 5.85
C ARG A 60 14.74 -9.24 6.45
N TRP A 61 14.14 -9.65 7.57
CA TRP A 61 14.40 -10.94 8.18
C TRP A 61 13.98 -12.08 7.25
N TYR A 62 12.75 -12.02 6.72
CA TYR A 62 12.24 -12.99 5.74
C TYR A 62 13.18 -13.16 4.53
N VAL A 63 13.63 -12.06 3.92
CA VAL A 63 14.54 -12.12 2.75
C VAL A 63 15.88 -12.80 3.09
N ARG A 64 16.33 -12.72 4.34
CA ARG A 64 17.58 -13.37 4.81
C ARG A 64 17.38 -14.84 5.19
N SER A 65 16.17 -15.23 5.58
CA SER A 65 15.89 -16.55 6.16
C SER A 65 15.40 -17.58 5.14
N TYR A 66 15.04 -17.19 3.92
CA TYR A 66 14.50 -18.09 2.89
C TYR A 66 15.35 -18.08 1.61
N ASP A 67 15.58 -19.25 1.03
CA ASP A 67 16.41 -19.43 -0.17
C ASP A 67 15.78 -18.88 -1.46
N THR A 68 14.45 -18.82 -1.52
CA THR A 68 13.69 -18.21 -2.64
C THR A 68 12.82 -17.05 -2.13
N PRO A 69 13.42 -15.93 -1.72
CA PRO A 69 12.68 -14.84 -1.11
C PRO A 69 11.94 -14.02 -2.17
N ILE A 70 10.88 -13.32 -1.76
CA ILE A 70 10.27 -12.23 -2.53
C ILE A 70 11.35 -11.17 -2.84
N PRO A 71 11.76 -11.01 -4.11
CA PRO A 71 12.86 -10.12 -4.43
C PRO A 71 12.44 -8.67 -4.25
N SER A 72 13.38 -7.82 -3.85
CA SER A 72 13.17 -6.37 -3.99
C SER A 72 13.08 -5.96 -5.47
N GLY A 73 13.70 -6.74 -6.38
CA GLY A 73 13.71 -6.50 -7.82
C GLY A 73 14.65 -5.37 -8.22
N ARG A 74 14.82 -5.16 -9.54
CA ARG A 74 15.54 -4.00 -10.09
C ARG A 74 14.53 -3.08 -10.78
N LEU A 75 14.67 -1.78 -10.55
CA LEU A 75 13.88 -0.77 -11.25
C LEU A 75 14.65 -0.38 -12.51
N THR A 76 14.09 -0.66 -13.69
CA THR A 76 14.65 -0.16 -14.95
C THR A 76 13.91 1.11 -15.37
N LEU A 77 14.61 2.04 -15.99
CA LEU A 77 14.00 3.30 -16.47
C LEU A 77 12.83 3.05 -17.41
N ARG A 78 12.97 2.09 -18.34
CA ARG A 78 11.90 1.72 -19.28
C ARG A 78 10.63 1.27 -18.55
N GLN A 79 10.76 0.41 -17.55
CA GLN A 79 9.62 -0.05 -16.75
C GLN A 79 8.99 1.09 -15.95
N ALA A 80 9.83 1.94 -15.33
CA ALA A 80 9.36 3.11 -14.59
C ALA A 80 8.52 4.04 -15.49
N LEU A 81 9.05 4.42 -16.65
CA LEU A 81 8.34 5.32 -17.59
C LEU A 81 7.05 4.70 -18.12
N LEU A 82 7.07 3.45 -18.56
CA LEU A 82 5.89 2.77 -19.09
C LEU A 82 4.78 2.71 -18.04
N PHE A 83 5.09 2.23 -16.84
CA PHE A 83 4.08 2.07 -15.79
C PHE A 83 3.63 3.42 -15.20
N SER A 84 4.51 4.42 -15.12
CA SER A 84 4.11 5.79 -14.77
C SER A 84 3.12 6.35 -15.79
N ALA A 85 3.33 6.13 -17.09
CA ALA A 85 2.38 6.55 -18.12
C ALA A 85 1.02 5.81 -17.98
N MET A 86 1.04 4.51 -17.70
CA MET A 86 -0.18 3.73 -17.42
C MET A 86 -0.90 4.24 -16.16
N LEU A 87 -0.16 4.58 -15.10
CA LEU A 87 -0.71 5.14 -13.87
C LEU A 87 -1.34 6.51 -14.13
N ILE A 88 -0.66 7.40 -14.85
CA ILE A 88 -1.19 8.73 -15.20
C ILE A 88 -2.46 8.59 -16.05
N ALA A 89 -2.46 7.68 -17.03
CA ALA A 89 -3.66 7.40 -17.83
C ALA A 89 -4.81 6.86 -16.97
N LEU A 90 -4.52 5.99 -16.01
CA LEU A 90 -5.50 5.47 -15.05
C LEU A 90 -6.08 6.59 -14.18
N ILE A 91 -5.23 7.45 -13.61
CA ILE A 91 -5.66 8.61 -12.80
C ILE A 91 -6.50 9.57 -13.65
N ALA A 92 -6.07 9.87 -14.88
CA ALA A 92 -6.81 10.74 -15.79
C ALA A 92 -8.19 10.16 -16.13
N ALA A 93 -8.29 8.87 -16.43
CA ALA A 93 -9.57 8.22 -16.69
C ALA A 93 -10.49 8.25 -15.45
N GLN A 94 -9.92 8.02 -14.26
CA GLN A 94 -10.64 8.07 -12.99
C GLN A 94 -11.12 9.48 -12.63
N SER A 95 -10.36 10.52 -13.00
CA SER A 95 -10.70 11.93 -12.71
C SER A 95 -12.01 12.39 -13.38
N LEU A 96 -12.49 11.67 -14.39
CA LEU A 96 -13.75 11.98 -15.08
C LEU A 96 -15.01 11.65 -14.27
N TYR A 97 -14.90 10.78 -13.26
CA TYR A 97 -16.05 10.27 -12.51
C TYR A 97 -15.82 10.15 -10.99
N LEU A 98 -14.58 10.25 -10.52
CA LEU A 98 -14.29 10.19 -9.09
C LEU A 98 -14.89 11.37 -8.35
N GLN A 99 -15.57 11.07 -7.25
CA GLN A 99 -16.05 12.06 -6.30
C GLN A 99 -14.99 12.32 -5.24
N ARG A 100 -15.02 13.53 -4.65
CA ARG A 100 -14.10 13.89 -3.59
C ARG A 100 -14.47 13.17 -2.30
N GLU A 101 -13.56 12.35 -1.79
CA GLU A 101 -13.70 11.69 -0.50
C GLU A 101 -13.56 12.69 0.66
N GLY A 102 -14.53 12.67 1.57
CA GLY A 102 -14.54 13.55 2.75
C GLY A 102 -13.34 13.32 3.66
N TRP A 103 -12.93 12.06 3.83
CA TRP A 103 -11.77 11.70 4.65
C TRP A 103 -10.48 12.33 4.11
N THR A 104 -10.22 12.23 2.79
CA THR A 104 -9.03 12.83 2.16
C THR A 104 -9.03 14.35 2.31
N GLY A 105 -10.18 14.99 2.13
CA GLY A 105 -10.33 16.44 2.34
C GLY A 105 -9.96 16.86 3.76
N ALA A 106 -10.42 16.12 4.76
CA ALA A 106 -10.16 16.41 6.18
C ALA A 106 -8.67 16.32 6.56
N GLN A 107 -7.88 15.47 5.89
CA GLN A 107 -6.43 15.39 6.15
C GLN A 107 -5.66 16.60 5.61
N GLN A 108 -6.25 17.35 4.68
CA GLN A 108 -5.61 18.47 3.98
C GLN A 108 -6.03 19.85 4.53
N THR A 109 -6.91 19.90 5.54
CA THR A 109 -7.42 21.16 6.13
C THR A 109 -6.71 21.58 7.41
N GLY A 110 -5.72 20.81 7.87
CA GLY A 110 -4.97 21.09 9.09
C GLY A 110 -3.91 22.20 8.92
N SER A 111 -3.11 22.40 9.97
CA SER A 111 -1.91 23.24 9.89
C SER A 111 -0.93 22.76 8.80
N LEU A 112 -0.08 23.66 8.30
CA LEU A 112 0.99 23.30 7.35
C LEU A 112 1.82 22.10 7.86
N TYR A 113 2.19 22.12 9.14
CA TYR A 113 2.94 21.03 9.78
C TYR A 113 2.23 19.68 9.66
N THR A 114 0.94 19.62 9.99
CA THR A 114 0.16 18.39 9.95
C THR A 114 -0.05 17.89 8.51
N VAL A 115 -0.27 18.79 7.56
CA VAL A 115 -0.43 18.43 6.13
C VAL A 115 0.87 17.88 5.55
N VAL A 116 2.01 18.49 5.89
CA VAL A 116 3.33 18.01 5.48
C VAL A 116 3.62 16.64 6.08
N LEU A 117 3.39 16.45 7.38
CA LEU A 117 3.59 15.15 8.03
C LEU A 117 2.71 14.06 7.44
N PHE A 118 1.42 14.33 7.24
CA PHE A 118 0.49 13.43 6.57
C PHE A 118 1.03 13.04 5.19
N SER A 119 1.41 14.04 4.39
CA SER A 119 1.91 13.82 3.03
C SER A 119 3.19 12.98 3.01
N LEU A 120 4.15 13.27 3.90
CA LEU A 120 5.37 12.47 4.00
C LEU A 120 5.07 11.02 4.39
N ALA A 121 4.16 10.81 5.34
CA ALA A 121 3.78 9.48 5.77
C ALA A 121 3.12 8.67 4.65
N VAL A 122 2.10 9.22 3.98
CA VAL A 122 1.36 8.50 2.94
C VAL A 122 2.14 8.39 1.62
N VAL A 123 3.11 9.26 1.35
CA VAL A 123 3.94 9.18 0.13
C VAL A 123 5.15 8.27 0.32
N PHE A 124 5.77 8.24 1.50
CA PHE A 124 7.03 7.50 1.70
C PHE A 124 6.92 6.27 2.58
N LEU A 125 6.10 6.29 3.63
CA LEU A 125 6.00 5.17 4.58
C LEU A 125 4.94 4.18 4.11
N ALA A 126 3.72 4.65 3.85
CA ALA A 126 2.58 3.82 3.44
C ALA A 126 2.90 2.89 2.26
N PRO A 127 3.42 3.40 1.13
CA PRO A 127 3.65 2.56 -0.04
C PRO A 127 4.67 1.46 0.21
N VAL A 128 5.65 1.69 1.10
CA VAL A 128 6.68 0.68 1.38
C VAL A 128 6.08 -0.50 2.15
N TYR A 129 5.38 -0.24 3.25
CA TYR A 129 4.84 -1.34 4.05
C TYR A 129 3.61 -1.98 3.40
N GLU A 130 2.78 -1.22 2.69
CA GLU A 130 1.63 -1.77 1.98
C GLU A 130 2.07 -2.69 0.84
N GLU A 131 3.07 -2.31 0.05
CA GLU A 131 3.56 -3.21 -1.01
C GLU A 131 4.27 -4.45 -0.45
N ILE A 132 4.98 -4.32 0.67
CA ILE A 132 5.50 -5.49 1.41
C ILE A 132 4.35 -6.41 1.85
N LEU A 133 3.28 -5.84 2.40
CA LEU A 133 2.15 -6.60 2.91
C LEU A 133 1.36 -7.28 1.79
N PHE A 134 0.90 -6.50 0.81
CA PHE A 134 -0.01 -6.96 -0.23
C PHE A 134 0.71 -7.68 -1.38
N ARG A 135 1.78 -7.10 -1.94
CA ARG A 135 2.51 -7.70 -3.09
C ARG A 135 3.59 -8.66 -2.64
N GLY A 136 4.12 -8.44 -1.44
CA GLY A 136 4.99 -9.38 -0.77
C GLY A 136 4.17 -10.52 -0.19
N PHE A 137 3.58 -10.35 0.99
CA PHE A 137 3.05 -11.48 1.75
C PHE A 137 1.72 -12.03 1.25
N VAL A 138 0.69 -11.20 1.04
CA VAL A 138 -0.66 -11.67 0.65
C VAL A 138 -0.62 -12.33 -0.73
N LEU A 139 -0.12 -11.61 -1.75
CA LEU A 139 -0.02 -12.14 -3.11
C LEU A 139 0.88 -13.39 -3.19
N GLN A 140 2.02 -13.39 -2.50
CA GLN A 140 2.89 -14.58 -2.48
C GLN A 140 2.20 -15.76 -1.80
N GLY A 141 1.49 -15.54 -0.69
CA GLY A 141 0.70 -16.56 -0.01
C GLY A 141 -0.31 -17.23 -0.94
N LEU A 142 -1.05 -16.44 -1.72
CA LEU A 142 -1.98 -16.96 -2.73
C LEU A 142 -1.25 -17.75 -3.84
N LEU A 143 -0.11 -17.25 -4.32
CA LEU A 143 0.68 -17.88 -5.38
C LEU A 143 1.39 -19.17 -4.94
N LEU A 144 1.64 -19.38 -3.65
CA LEU A 144 2.19 -20.65 -3.14
C LEU A 144 1.25 -21.83 -3.40
N TRP A 145 -0.06 -21.57 -3.34
CA TRP A 145 -1.11 -22.59 -3.51
C TRP A 145 -1.67 -22.61 -4.94
N ALA A 146 -1.71 -21.46 -5.61
CA ALA A 146 -2.23 -21.34 -6.97
C ALA A 146 -1.24 -20.65 -7.94
N PRO A 147 -0.02 -21.19 -8.14
CA PRO A 147 1.06 -20.52 -8.88
C PRO A 147 0.75 -20.23 -10.36
N ARG A 148 -0.17 -21.00 -10.95
CA ARG A 148 -0.62 -20.82 -12.34
C ARG A 148 -1.74 -19.78 -12.48
N GLN A 149 -2.40 -19.39 -11.37
CA GLN A 149 -3.58 -18.54 -11.38
C GLN A 149 -3.25 -17.08 -11.06
N ARG A 150 -2.24 -16.52 -11.75
CA ARG A 150 -1.72 -15.16 -11.46
C ARG A 150 -2.80 -14.08 -11.50
N LEU A 151 -3.72 -14.16 -12.45
CA LEU A 151 -4.83 -13.21 -12.58
C LEU A 151 -5.80 -13.30 -11.39
N ALA A 152 -6.23 -14.52 -11.02
CA ALA A 152 -7.13 -14.72 -9.89
C ALA A 152 -6.48 -14.29 -8.56
N CYS A 153 -5.20 -14.61 -8.34
CA CYS A 153 -4.47 -14.16 -7.16
C CYS A 153 -4.34 -12.62 -7.11
N SER A 154 -4.13 -11.98 -8.27
CA SER A 154 -4.07 -10.51 -8.36
C SER A 154 -5.41 -9.87 -8.07
N LEU A 155 -6.50 -10.41 -8.63
CA LEU A 155 -7.86 -9.95 -8.37
C LEU A 155 -8.21 -10.08 -6.89
N LEU A 156 -7.96 -11.24 -6.28
CA LEU A 156 -8.24 -11.44 -4.86
C LEU A 156 -7.39 -10.52 -3.96
N SER A 157 -6.08 -10.40 -4.23
CA SER A 157 -5.23 -9.45 -3.51
C SER A 157 -5.70 -8.00 -3.68
N SER A 158 -6.23 -7.65 -4.86
CA SER A 158 -6.73 -6.30 -5.15
C SER A 158 -8.04 -5.98 -4.46
N LEU A 159 -8.95 -6.97 -4.38
CA LEU A 159 -10.18 -6.86 -3.61
C LEU A 159 -9.90 -6.73 -2.12
N ILE A 160 -8.98 -7.53 -1.57
CA ILE A 160 -8.55 -7.41 -0.17
C ILE A 160 -7.95 -6.02 0.09
N PHE A 161 -7.06 -5.55 -0.80
CA PHE A 161 -6.48 -4.20 -0.71
C PHE A 161 -7.57 -3.12 -0.65
N ALA A 162 -8.54 -3.12 -1.56
CA ALA A 162 -9.62 -2.14 -1.53
C ALA A 162 -10.53 -2.29 -0.29
N ALA A 163 -10.82 -3.52 0.13
CA ALA A 163 -11.73 -3.79 1.25
C ALA A 163 -11.19 -3.30 2.61
N VAL A 164 -9.86 -3.27 2.79
CA VAL A 164 -9.28 -2.74 4.04
C VAL A 164 -9.26 -1.22 4.11
N HIS A 165 -9.50 -0.51 3.00
CA HIS A 165 -9.55 0.95 2.96
C HIS A 165 -10.93 1.47 3.38
N THR A 166 -11.31 1.18 4.62
CA THR A 166 -12.65 1.47 5.17
C THR A 166 -12.91 2.96 5.39
N GLN A 167 -11.90 3.82 5.27
CA GLN A 167 -12.04 5.27 5.35
C GLN A 167 -12.71 5.90 4.11
N TYR A 168 -12.83 5.16 3.00
CA TYR A 168 -13.48 5.63 1.78
C TYR A 168 -14.90 5.09 1.66
N VAL A 169 -15.82 5.96 1.25
CA VAL A 169 -17.25 5.64 1.23
C VAL A 169 -17.78 5.46 -0.20
N HIS A 170 -17.18 6.14 -1.18
CA HIS A 170 -17.66 6.09 -2.55
C HIS A 170 -17.23 4.80 -3.25
N LEU A 171 -18.19 4.10 -3.86
CA LEU A 171 -17.91 2.89 -4.65
C LEU A 171 -16.92 3.16 -5.79
N GLN A 172 -16.95 4.35 -6.38
CA GLN A 172 -16.01 4.74 -7.44
C GLN A 172 -14.56 4.73 -6.93
N THR A 173 -14.33 5.15 -5.67
CA THR A 173 -13.01 5.13 -5.02
C THR A 173 -12.54 3.70 -4.77
N LEU A 174 -13.43 2.82 -4.29
CA LEU A 174 -13.09 1.40 -4.10
C LEU A 174 -12.73 0.73 -5.43
N ILE A 175 -13.47 1.01 -6.51
CA ILE A 175 -13.14 0.53 -7.86
C ILE A 175 -11.77 1.09 -8.30
N ALA A 176 -11.52 2.37 -8.07
CA ALA A 176 -10.23 2.99 -8.39
C ALA A 176 -9.06 2.33 -7.65
N LEU A 177 -9.25 1.98 -6.37
CA LEU A 177 -8.27 1.23 -5.58
C LEU A 177 -8.04 -0.18 -6.11
N VAL A 178 -9.09 -0.90 -6.54
CA VAL A 178 -8.93 -2.22 -7.18
C VAL A 178 -8.10 -2.11 -8.45
N LEU A 179 -8.38 -1.11 -9.30
CA LEU A 179 -7.65 -0.92 -10.57
C LEU A 179 -6.20 -0.49 -10.35
N LEU A 180 -5.94 0.43 -9.43
CA LEU A 180 -4.58 0.77 -8.98
C LEU A 180 -3.88 -0.50 -8.49
N SER A 181 -4.58 -1.29 -7.68
CA SER A 181 -4.02 -2.48 -7.06
C SER A 181 -3.62 -3.55 -8.09
N LEU A 182 -4.45 -3.73 -9.13
CA LEU A 182 -4.14 -4.59 -10.27
C LEU A 182 -2.92 -4.09 -11.07
N LEU A 183 -2.79 -2.78 -11.30
CA LEU A 183 -1.63 -2.20 -11.96
C LEU A 183 -0.33 -2.48 -11.19
N LEU A 184 -0.37 -2.35 -9.85
CA LEU A 184 0.75 -2.66 -8.97
C LEU A 184 1.07 -4.17 -8.95
N CYS A 185 0.06 -5.06 -9.02
CA CYS A 185 0.29 -6.50 -9.20
C CYS A 185 0.99 -6.80 -10.55
N ALA A 186 0.57 -6.16 -11.64
CA ALA A 186 1.24 -6.29 -12.93
C ALA A 186 2.70 -5.79 -12.86
N ALA A 187 2.93 -4.65 -12.19
CA ALA A 187 4.28 -4.12 -11.95
C ALA A 187 5.15 -5.09 -11.14
N ARG A 188 4.59 -5.76 -10.13
CA ARG A 188 5.28 -6.79 -9.34
C ARG A 188 5.71 -7.99 -10.19
N PHE A 189 4.88 -8.43 -11.13
CA PHE A 189 5.23 -9.55 -12.02
C PHE A 189 6.25 -9.16 -13.08
N VAL A 190 6.10 -7.99 -13.70
CA VAL A 190 7.02 -7.52 -14.76
C VAL A 190 8.40 -7.19 -14.23
N SER A 191 8.49 -6.55 -13.05
CA SER A 191 9.77 -6.20 -12.43
C SER A 191 10.40 -7.34 -11.61
N ASN A 192 9.64 -8.43 -11.41
CA ASN A 192 9.97 -9.51 -10.47
C ASN A 192 10.40 -9.00 -9.08
N GLY A 193 9.79 -7.93 -8.58
CA GLY A 193 10.05 -7.46 -7.22
C GLY A 193 9.18 -6.29 -6.78
N LEU A 194 9.50 -5.74 -5.61
CA LEU A 194 8.69 -4.72 -4.95
C LEU A 194 9.08 -3.28 -5.30
N ARG A 195 10.28 -3.00 -5.83
CA ARG A 195 10.72 -1.62 -6.09
C ARG A 195 9.84 -0.87 -7.09
N LEU A 196 9.43 -1.51 -8.19
CA LEU A 196 8.55 -0.88 -9.18
C LEU A 196 7.15 -0.58 -8.62
N PRO A 197 6.42 -1.52 -8.00
CA PRO A 197 5.13 -1.20 -7.41
C PRO A 197 5.25 -0.18 -6.27
N ILE A 198 6.29 -0.25 -5.42
CA ILE A 198 6.54 0.79 -4.39
C ILE A 198 6.66 2.16 -5.06
N PHE A 199 7.52 2.30 -6.07
CA PHE A 199 7.69 3.57 -6.79
C PHE A 199 6.38 4.10 -7.38
N LEU A 200 5.60 3.24 -8.03
CA LEU A 200 4.32 3.64 -8.63
C LEU A 200 3.29 4.05 -7.57
N HIS A 201 3.26 3.36 -6.44
CA HIS A 201 2.37 3.67 -5.33
C HIS A 201 2.79 5.00 -4.64
N MET A 202 4.09 5.23 -4.45
CA MET A 202 4.59 6.54 -4.00
C MET A 202 4.19 7.66 -4.97
N LEU A 203 4.32 7.43 -6.28
CA LEU A 203 3.90 8.39 -7.30
C LEU A 203 2.39 8.66 -7.26
N ASN A 204 1.57 7.61 -7.14
CA ASN A 204 0.12 7.74 -6.99
C ASN A 204 -0.24 8.62 -5.79
N ASN A 205 0.34 8.32 -4.63
CA ASN A 205 0.03 9.04 -3.40
C ASN A 205 0.53 10.48 -3.48
N PHE A 206 1.70 10.71 -4.07
CA PHE A 206 2.23 12.06 -4.29
C PHE A 206 1.29 12.89 -5.15
N LEU A 207 0.83 12.36 -6.29
CA LEU A 207 -0.12 13.04 -7.16
C LEU A 207 -1.47 13.29 -6.46
N GLY A 208 -1.90 12.39 -5.58
CA GLY A 208 -3.11 12.55 -4.77
C GLY A 208 -3.02 13.66 -3.72
N VAL A 209 -1.87 13.83 -3.05
CA VAL A 209 -1.69 14.86 -2.01
C VAL A 209 -1.18 16.19 -2.55
N ALA A 210 -0.59 16.23 -3.75
CA ALA A 210 0.02 17.42 -4.34
C ALA A 210 -0.89 18.66 -4.36
N PRO A 211 -2.19 18.58 -4.72
CA PRO A 211 -3.07 19.75 -4.67
C PRO A 211 -3.24 20.33 -3.26
N GLY A 212 -3.37 19.46 -2.25
CA GLY A 212 -3.49 19.89 -0.85
C GLY A 212 -2.20 20.52 -0.32
N LEU A 213 -1.04 19.95 -0.67
CA LEU A 213 0.25 20.53 -0.35
C LEU A 213 0.43 21.91 -0.98
N TRP A 214 0.12 22.05 -2.27
CA TRP A 214 0.21 23.33 -2.97
C TRP A 214 -0.60 24.43 -2.27
N LEU A 215 -1.85 24.12 -1.91
CA LEU A 215 -2.71 25.05 -1.18
C LEU A 215 -2.13 25.40 0.19
N ALA A 216 -1.61 24.42 0.94
CA ALA A 216 -1.04 24.65 2.27
C ALA A 216 0.22 25.54 2.25
N PHE A 217 1.01 25.54 1.16
CA PHE A 217 2.18 26.40 1.00
C PHE A 217 1.87 27.77 0.36
N SER A 218 0.68 27.93 -0.21
CA SER A 218 0.25 29.17 -0.89
C SER A 218 -0.45 30.16 0.05
N HIS A 219 -0.60 29.80 1.32
CA HIS A 219 -1.18 30.59 2.41
C HIS A 219 -0.15 30.75 3.53
#